data_AF-A0A1X2GYF4-F1
#
_entry.id   AF-A0A1X2GYF4-F1
#
_cell.length_a   1.000
_cell.length_b   1.000
_cell.length_c   1.000
_cell.angle_alpha   90.00
_cell.angle_beta   90.00
_cell.angle_gamma   90.00
#
_symmetry.space_group_name_H-M   'P 1'
#
loop_
_entity.id
_entity.type
_entity.pdbx_description
1 polymer ?
#
loop_
_entity_poly.entity_id
_entity_poly.type
_entity_poly.pdbx_seq_one_letter_code
_entity_poly.pdbx_strand_id
1 'polypeptide(L)' 'MLLNKRNRVIEHQKHFQGYHQTPLFLKGPRDKLYVVVASAMIAVGLVGVTNGVFRMAVGKEK' A
#
# COMPACT_ATOMS: atom_id res chain seq x y z
N MET A 1 -8.00 -31.67 14.18
CA MET A 1 -8.38 -31.70 12.76
C MET A 1 -7.54 -30.67 12.03
N LEU A 2 -6.47 -31.08 11.34
CA LEU A 2 -5.70 -30.18 10.48
C LEU A 2 -6.55 -29.91 9.24
N LEU A 3 -7.09 -28.70 9.11
CA LEU A 3 -7.74 -28.27 7.88
C LEU A 3 -6.76 -28.48 6.72
N ASN A 4 -7.09 -29.38 5.80
CA ASN A 4 -6.34 -29.60 4.58
C ASN A 4 -6.55 -28.39 3.65
N LYS A 5 -5.92 -27.26 3.98
CA LYS A 5 -5.86 -26.09 3.12
C LYS A 5 -4.82 -26.41 2.04
N ARG A 6 -5.22 -26.40 0.76
CA ARG A 6 -4.31 -26.62 -0.37
C ARG A 6 -3.07 -25.73 -0.21
N ASN A 7 -1.89 -26.34 -0.05
CA ASN A 7 -0.64 -25.63 0.00
C ASN A 7 -0.35 -25.04 -1.39
N ARG A 8 -0.31 -23.72 -1.49
CA ARG A 8 -0.02 -22.98 -2.74
C ARG A 8 1.33 -22.26 -2.71
N VAL A 9 2.19 -22.58 -1.73
CA VAL A 9 3.49 -21.89 -1.56
C VAL A 9 4.34 -21.98 -2.83
N ILE A 10 4.43 -23.15 -3.47
CA ILE A 10 5.20 -23.33 -4.71
C ILE A 10 4.59 -22.52 -5.87
N GLU A 11 3.26 -22.43 -5.97
CA GLU A 11 2.57 -21.60 -6.98
C GLU A 11 2.91 -20.11 -6.78
N HIS A 12 2.86 -19.63 -5.53
CA HIS A 12 3.22 -18.26 -5.20
C HIS A 12 4.70 -17.97 -5.42
N GLN A 13 5.61 -18.88 -5.07
CA GLN A 13 7.04 -18.73 -5.34
C GLN A 13 7.32 -18.55 -6.82
N LYS A 14 6.74 -19.40 -7.68
CA LYS A 14 6.87 -19.26 -9.14
C LYS A 14 6.31 -17.93 -9.64
N HIS A 15 5.16 -17.50 -9.14
CA HIS A 15 4.56 -16.21 -9.50
C HIS A 15 5.45 -15.03 -9.13
N PHE A 16 5.94 -14.95 -7.90
CA PHE A 16 6.73 -13.80 -7.44
C PHE A 16 8.18 -13.80 -7.97
N GLN A 17 8.73 -14.97 -8.31
CA GLN A 17 10.08 -15.10 -8.87
C GLN A 17 10.11 -14.95 -10.40
N GLY A 18 9.01 -15.25 -11.11
CA GLY A 18 8.98 -15.23 -12.59
C GLY A 18 8.93 -13.83 -13.22
N TYR A 19 8.50 -12.81 -12.49
CA TYR A 19 8.51 -11.42 -12.98
C TYR A 19 9.72 -10.66 -12.43
N HIS A 20 10.63 -10.20 -13.30
CA HIS A 20 11.84 -9.48 -12.89
C HIS A 20 11.74 -7.95 -13.02
N GLN A 21 10.82 -7.45 -13.85
CA GLN A 21 10.69 -6.02 -14.16
C GLN A 21 9.66 -5.29 -13.30
N THR A 22 8.85 -6.02 -12.51
CA THR A 22 7.85 -5.42 -11.62
C THR A 22 8.38 -5.33 -10.19
N PRO A 23 8.27 -4.17 -9.53
CA PRO A 23 8.60 -4.05 -8.11
C PRO A 23 7.78 -5.02 -7.25
N LEU A 24 8.37 -5.55 -6.18
CA LEU A 24 7.75 -6.58 -5.34
C LEU A 24 6.35 -6.20 -4.84
N PHE A 25 6.17 -4.94 -4.44
CA PHE A 25 4.91 -4.39 -3.93
C PHE A 25 3.83 -4.16 -5.01
N LEU A 26 4.10 -4.52 -6.27
CA LEU A 26 3.14 -4.46 -7.38
C LEU A 26 2.96 -5.83 -8.07
N LYS A 27 3.60 -6.89 -7.57
CA LYS A 27 3.61 -8.22 -8.21
C LYS A 27 2.32 -9.00 -8.02
N GLY A 28 1.64 -8.82 -6.90
CA GLY A 28 0.39 -9.51 -6.61
C GLY A 28 -0.78 -8.95 -7.43
N PRO A 29 -1.79 -9.80 -7.71
CA PRO A 29 -2.94 -9.40 -8.53
C PRO A 29 -3.79 -8.30 -7.88
N ARG A 30 -3.72 -8.15 -6.55
CA ARG A 30 -4.46 -7.14 -5.78
C ARG A 30 -3.57 -6.03 -5.24
N ASP A 31 -2.25 -6.15 -5.42
CA ASP A 31 -1.29 -5.23 -4.79
C ASP A 31 -1.45 -3.81 -5.32
N LYS A 32 -1.81 -3.65 -6.60
CA LYS A 32 -2.14 -2.34 -7.18
C LYS A 32 -3.25 -1.62 -6.41
N LEU A 33 -4.30 -2.33 -6.00
CA LEU A 33 -5.40 -1.73 -5.23
C LEU A 33 -4.90 -1.28 -3.85
N TYR A 34 -4.13 -2.13 -3.17
CA TYR A 34 -3.57 -1.78 -1.86
C TYR A 34 -2.62 -0.59 -1.92
N VAL A 35 -1.75 -0.53 -2.93
CA VAL A 35 -0.83 0.59 -3.15
C VAL A 35 -1.60 1.88 -3.41
N VAL A 36 -2.64 1.85 -4.25
CA VAL A 36 -3.48 3.03 -4.51
C VAL A 36 -4.15 3.52 -3.24
N VAL A 37 -4.78 2.64 -2.46
CA VAL A 37 -5.47 3.00 -1.22
C VAL A 37 -4.49 3.56 -0.18
N ALA A 38 -3.35 2.90 0.02
CA ALA A 38 -2.33 3.35 0.95
C ALA A 38 -1.78 4.73 0.55
N SER A 39 -1.48 4.92 -0.74
CA SER A 39 -0.98 6.19 -1.28
C SER A 39 -1.99 7.31 -1.10
N ALA A 40 -3.28 7.03 -1.31
CA ALA A 40 -4.36 8.01 -1.11
C ALA A 40 -4.46 8.44 0.36
N MET A 41 -4.41 7.51 1.31
CA MET A 41 -4.45 7.85 2.73
C MET A 41 -3.24 8.69 3.16
N ILE A 42 -2.05 8.33 2.68
CA ILE A 42 -0.82 9.10 2.94
C ILE A 42 -0.94 10.50 2.37
N ALA A 43 -1.40 10.65 1.12
CA ALA A 43 -1.57 11.95 0.48
C ALA A 43 -2.54 12.84 1.25
N VAL A 44 -3.70 12.32 1.65
CA VAL A 44 -4.68 13.06 2.47
C VAL A 44 -4.08 13.49 3.80
N GLY A 45 -3.34 12.59 4.48
CA GLY A 45 -2.66 12.90 5.73
C GLY A 45 -1.63 14.02 5.56
N LEU A 46 -0.79 13.95 4.53
CA LEU A 46 0.24 14.96 4.25
C LEU A 46 -0.37 16.32 3.92
N VAL A 47 -1.44 16.36 3.12
CA VAL A 47 -2.17 17.60 2.83
C VAL A 47 -2.78 18.19 4.10
N GLY A 48 -3.38 17.34 4.95
CA GLY A 48 -3.95 17.76 6.23
C GLY A 48 -2.90 18.36 7.18
N VAL A 49 -1.75 17.70 7.33
CA VAL A 49 -0.64 18.18 8.16
C VAL A 49 -0.08 19.49 7.60
N THR A 50 0.16 19.56 6.29
CA THR A 50 0.69 20.76 5.63
C THR A 50 -0.26 21.95 5.81
N ASN A 51 -1.56 21.73 5.63
CA ASN A 51 -2.57 22.76 5.87
C ASN A 51 -2.61 23.18 7.35
N GLY A 52 -2.56 22.23 8.28
CA GLY A 52 -2.50 22.53 9.71
C GLY A 52 -1.29 23.39 10.08
N VAL A 53 -0.10 23.04 9.59
CA VAL A 53 1.14 23.81 9.78
C VAL A 53 1.04 25.19 9.18
N PHE A 54 0.50 25.32 7.97
CA PHE A 54 0.30 26.63 7.33
C PHE A 54 -0.62 27.54 8.17
N ARG A 55 -1.71 26.99 8.71
CA ARG A 55 -2.65 27.76 9.55
C ARG A 55 -2.03 28.18 10.88
N MET A 56 -1.23 27.31 11.50
CA MET A 56 -0.44 27.66 12.69
C MET A 56 0.56 28.79 12.40
N ALA A 57 1.26 28.72 11.26
CA ALA A 57 2.24 29.73 10.86
C ALA A 57 1.60 31.11 10.59
N VAL A 58 0.37 31.14 10.06
CA VAL A 58 -0.37 32.38 9.76
C VAL A 58 -1.24 32.84 10.93
N GLY A 59 -1.24 32.13 12.06
CA GLY A 59 -2.02 32.49 13.25
C GLY A 59 -3.53 32.35 13.08
N LYS A 60 -4.00 31.46 12.20
CA LYS A 60 -5.43 31.20 12.00
C LYS A 60 -5.92 30.09 12.94
N GLU A 61 -6.74 30.45 13.92
CA GLU A 61 -7.44 29.48 14.76
C GLU A 61 -8.75 29.02 14.12
N LYS A 62 -8.89 27.68 14.01
CA LYS A 62 -10.05 26.90 13.54
C LYS A 62 -10.40 26.94 12.07
#